data_AF-A0A9P0L3X7-F1
#
_entry.id   AF-A0A9P0L3X7-F1
#
_cell.length_a   1.000
_cell.length_b   1.000
_cell.length_c   1.000
_cell.angle_alpha   90.00
_cell.angle_beta   90.00
_cell.angle_gamma   90.00
#
_symmetry.space_group_name_H-M   'P 1'
#
loop_
_entity.id
_entity.type
_entity.pdbx_description
1 polymer ?
#
loop_
_entity_poly.entity_id
_entity_poly.type
_entity_poly.pdbx_seq_one_letter_code
_entity_poly.pdbx_strand_id
1 'polypeptide(L)' 'MSTYNLLNKDMIFDWEGGIKALRANAPPHIADPGAVTIENCRDAIKTKNDQCIAATEIARCLYQDNPSNYFLP' A
#
# COMPACT_ATOMS: atom_id res chain seq x y z
N MET A 1 5.85 3.84 -17.42
CA MET A 1 5.88 3.88 -15.94
C MET A 1 6.00 2.44 -15.46
N SER A 2 7.02 2.10 -14.67
CA SER A 2 7.08 0.78 -14.04
C SER A 2 6.25 0.83 -12.77
N THR A 3 5.14 0.10 -12.73
CA THR A 3 4.31 -0.05 -11.52
C THR A 3 4.94 -1.11 -10.61
N TYR A 4 4.84 -0.94 -9.29
CA TYR A 4 5.44 -1.87 -8.32
C TYR A 4 4.71 -3.22 -8.21
N ASN A 5 3.54 -3.37 -8.86
CA ASN A 5 2.75 -4.60 -8.91
C ASN A 5 2.52 -5.24 -7.52
N LEU A 6 2.17 -4.41 -6.54
CA LEU A 6 1.97 -4.82 -5.14
C LEU A 6 0.70 -5.64 -4.90
N LEU A 7 -0.16 -5.79 -5.91
CA LEU A 7 -1.33 -6.65 -5.86
C LEU A 7 -1.14 -7.79 -6.86
N ASN A 8 -1.04 -9.02 -6.36
CA ASN A 8 -0.86 -10.18 -7.22
C ASN A 8 -2.21 -10.68 -7.80
N LYS A 9 -2.15 -11.69 -8.68
CA LYS A 9 -3.34 -12.26 -9.34
C LYS A 9 -4.32 -12.94 -8.37
N ASP A 10 -3.84 -13.33 -7.19
CA ASP A 10 -4.64 -13.95 -6.13
C ASP A 10 -5.24 -12.92 -5.16
N MET A 11 -5.14 -11.63 -5.52
CA MET A 11 -5.59 -10.50 -4.68
C MET A 11 -4.95 -10.52 -3.30
N ILE A 12 -3.66 -10.82 -3.26
CA ILE A 12 -2.81 -10.69 -2.07
C ILE A 12 -1.99 -9.43 -2.23
N PHE A 13 -2.02 -8.59 -1.19
CA PHE A 13 -1.20 -7.39 -1.08
C PHE A 13 0.22 -7.76 -0.65
N ASP A 14 1.21 -7.53 -1.51
CA ASP A 14 2.63 -7.63 -1.20
C ASP A 14 3.09 -6.41 -0.40
N TRP A 15 2.72 -6.38 0.88
CA TRP A 15 3.04 -5.29 1.80
C TRP A 15 4.55 -5.20 2.07
N GLU A 16 5.28 -6.32 2.11
CA GLU A 16 6.74 -6.35 2.29
C GLU A 16 7.44 -5.72 1.08
N GLY A 17 7.04 -6.09 -0.14
CA GLY A 17 7.47 -5.46 -1.38
C GLY A 17 7.12 -3.97 -1.42
N GLY A 18 5.95 -3.60 -0.90
CA GLY A 18 5.51 -2.21 -0.76
C GLY A 18 6.42 -1.38 0.14
N ILE A 19 6.75 -1.89 1.34
CA ILE A 19 7.68 -1.23 2.27
C ILE A 19 9.07 -1.09 1.63
N LYS A 20 9.55 -2.15 0.98
CA LYS A 20 10.86 -2.13 0.30
C LYS A 20 10.89 -1.09 -0.81
N ALA A 21 9.86 -1.04 -1.65
CA ALA A 21 9.75 -0.07 -2.73
C ALA A 21 9.65 1.37 -2.19
N LEU A 22 8.86 1.59 -1.13
CA LEU A 22 8.70 2.90 -0.53
C LEU A 22 10.03 3.42 0.03
N ARG A 23 10.74 2.61 0.83
CA ARG A 23 12.06 2.98 1.39
C ARG A 23 13.13 3.22 0.32
N ALA A 24 13.04 2.54 -0.83
CA ALA A 24 14.00 2.70 -1.92
C ALA A 24 13.77 3.98 -2.75
N ASN A 25 12.54 4.53 -2.76
CA ASN A 25 12.16 5.59 -3.69
C ASN A 25 11.68 6.88 -3.00
N ALA A 26 11.33 6.86 -1.71
CA ALA A 26 10.85 8.02 -0.98
C ALA A 26 11.85 8.47 0.10
N PRO A 27 11.93 9.78 0.39
CA PRO A 27 12.70 10.29 1.54
C PRO A 27 12.23 9.70 2.87
N PRO A 28 13.10 9.63 3.91
CA PRO A 28 12.75 9.03 5.20
C PRO A 28 11.47 9.59 5.85
N HIS A 29 11.24 10.91 5.74
CA HIS A 29 10.05 11.56 6.31
C HIS A 29 8.71 11.15 5.66
N ILE A 30 8.75 10.49 4.49
CA ILE A 30 7.59 9.86 3.84
C ILE A 30 7.65 8.34 4.04
N ALA A 31 8.83 7.76 3.87
CA ALA A 31 9.03 6.33 3.86
C ALA A 31 8.77 5.66 5.21
N ASP A 32 9.20 6.27 6.31
CA ASP A 32 9.01 5.71 7.66
C ASP A 32 7.53 5.68 8.08
N PRO A 33 6.78 6.80 8.04
CA PRO A 33 5.35 6.75 8.37
C PRO A 33 4.56 5.89 7.37
N GLY A 34 4.91 5.94 6.08
CA GLY A 34 4.23 5.11 5.08
C GLY A 34 4.52 3.61 5.25
N ALA A 35 5.69 3.21 5.71
CA ALA A 35 6.01 1.80 5.96
C ALA A 35 5.17 1.22 7.09
N VAL A 36 4.99 1.97 8.19
CA VAL A 36 4.11 1.58 9.31
C VAL A 36 2.68 1.41 8.81
N THR A 37 2.20 2.37 8.02
CA THR A 37 0.84 2.33 7.48
C THR A 37 0.63 1.18 6.49
N ILE A 38 1.63 0.85 5.65
CA ILE A 38 1.57 -0.34 4.78
C ILE A 38 1.46 -1.63 5.60
N GLU A 39 2.24 -1.77 6.68
CA GLU A 39 2.18 -2.93 7.56
C GLU A 39 0.81 -3.09 8.25
N ASN A 40 0.25 -1.98 8.78
CA ASN A 40 -1.08 -1.98 9.39
C ASN A 40 -2.19 -2.36 8.40
N CYS A 41 -1.99 -2.08 7.11
CA CYS A 41 -2.96 -2.33 6.05
C CYS A 41 -2.73 -3.66 5.29
N ARG A 42 -1.87 -4.55 5.78
CA ARG A 42 -1.57 -5.84 5.12
C ARG A 42 -2.80 -6.71 4.83
N ASP A 43 -3.83 -6.60 5.68
CA ASP A 43 -5.08 -7.38 5.61
C ASP A 43 -6.27 -6.54 5.08
N ALA A 44 -6.01 -5.42 4.40
CA ALA A 44 -7.04 -4.46 3.97
C ALA A 44 -8.00 -4.99 2.90
N ILE A 45 -7.57 -5.97 2.09
CA ILE A 45 -8.36 -6.53 0.99
C ILE A 45 -9.48 -7.40 1.54
N LYS A 46 -10.72 -7.03 1.22
CA LYS A 46 -11.94 -7.80 1.51
C LYS A 46 -12.55 -8.34 0.24
N THR A 47 -12.38 -7.63 -0.88
CA THR A 47 -12.92 -8.00 -2.18
C THR A 47 -11.87 -8.72 -3.03
N LYS A 48 -12.06 -10.02 -3.29
CA LYS A 48 -11.06 -10.85 -4.03
C LYS A 48 -11.42 -11.17 -5.48
N ASN A 49 -12.54 -10.68 -5.98
CA ASN A 49 -13.01 -10.90 -7.35
C ASN A 49 -12.90 -9.64 -8.24
N ASP A 50 -12.44 -8.52 -7.69
CA ASP A 50 -12.24 -7.27 -8.42
C ASP A 50 -10.95 -6.58 -7.93
N GLN A 51 -9.97 -6.51 -8.82
CA GLN A 51 -8.66 -5.92 -8.52
C GLN A 51 -8.72 -4.42 -8.22
N CYS A 52 -9.66 -3.70 -8.85
CA CYS A 52 -9.79 -2.26 -8.71
C CYS A 52 -10.41 -1.94 -7.34
N ILE A 53 -11.38 -2.75 -6.91
CA ILE A 53 -11.94 -2.64 -5.56
C ILE A 53 -10.86 -3.01 -4.53
N ALA A 54 -10.13 -4.12 -4.71
CA ALA A 54 -9.04 -4.51 -3.82
C ALA A 54 -7.98 -3.40 -3.67
N ALA A 55 -7.54 -2.79 -4.77
CA ALA A 55 -6.59 -1.67 -4.75
C ALA A 55 -7.18 -0.44 -4.02
N THR A 56 -8.46 -0.16 -4.21
CA THR A 56 -9.16 0.94 -3.52
C THR A 56 -9.26 0.67 -2.02
N GLU A 57 -9.52 -0.57 -1.59
CA GLU A 57 -9.56 -0.95 -0.18
C GLU A 57 -8.20 -0.74 0.51
N ILE A 58 -7.11 -1.10 -0.16
CA ILE A 58 -5.74 -0.83 0.32
C ILE A 58 -5.53 0.68 0.44
N ALA A 59 -5.74 1.44 -0.64
CA ALA A 59 -5.53 2.90 -0.64
C ALA A 59 -6.37 3.61 0.43
N ARG A 60 -7.62 3.17 0.62
CA ARG A 60 -8.50 3.68 1.67
C ARG A 60 -7.95 3.37 3.06
N CYS A 61 -7.45 2.16 3.30
CA CYS A 61 -6.84 1.81 4.57
C CYS A 61 -5.61 2.70 4.85
N LEU A 62 -4.73 2.86 3.86
CA LEU A 62 -3.53 3.68 3.99
C LEU A 62 -3.88 5.14 4.33
N TYR A 63 -4.90 5.71 3.68
CA TYR A 63 -5.38 7.06 3.98
C TYR A 63 -5.99 7.16 5.39
N GLN A 64 -6.77 6.16 5.81
CA GLN A 64 -7.45 6.17 7.11
C GLN A 64 -6.51 5.97 8.30
N ASP A 65 -5.46 5.16 8.13
CA ASP A 65 -4.46 4.88 9.17
C ASP A 65 -3.60 6.11 9.49
N ASN A 66 -3.16 6.85 8.47
CA ASN A 66 -2.28 8.01 8.66
C ASN A 66 -2.56 9.14 7.64
N PRO A 67 -3.72 9.82 7.75
CA PRO A 67 -4.15 10.81 6.77
C PRO A 67 -3.20 12.01 6.66
N SER A 68 -2.52 12.38 7.76
CA SER A 68 -1.57 13.51 7.78
C SER A 68 -0.30 13.26 6.98
N ASN A 69 0.10 11.99 6.81
CA ASN A 69 1.31 11.60 6.07
C ASN A 69 0.99 10.77 4.83
N TYR A 70 -0.28 10.72 4.42
CA TYR A 70 -0.71 9.92 3.30
C TYR A 70 -0.15 10.45 1.98
N PHE A 71 0.45 9.54 1.21
CA PHE A 71 0.99 9.82 -0.11
C PHE A 71 0.62 8.68 -1.06
N LEU A 72 -0.03 9.02 -2.18
CA LEU A 72 -0.35 8.09 -3.26
C LEU A 72 0.11 8.71 -4.59
N PRO A 73 1.16 8.16 -5.23
CA PRO A 73 1.68 8.65 -6.51
C PRO A 73 0.85 8.21 -7.73
#